data_AF-A0A443SGY0-F1
#
_entry.id   AF-A0A443SGY0-F1
#
_cell.length_a   1.000
_cell.length_b   1.000
_cell.length_c   1.000
_cell.angle_alpha   90.00
_cell.angle_beta   90.00
_cell.angle_gamma   90.00
#
_symmetry.space_group_name_H-M   'P 1'
#
loop_
_entity.id
_entity.type
_entity.pdbx_description
1 polymer ?
#
loop_
_entity_poly.entity_id
_entity_poly.type
_entity_poly.pdbx_seq_one_letter_code
_entity_poly.pdbx_strand_id
1 'polypeptide(L)'
;MTVLIHRRNSIAECFNERGLFRYKTIDFAEAIDDFSKAIEYDDQMSAAYYNRGLVNYRMSLFQKAVVDFEKAVFLDVNNREFQLALNETHKALKESK
;
A
#
# COMPACT_ATOMS: atom_id res chain seq x y z
N MET A 1 -27.74 1.04 7.15
CA MET A 1 -26.45 0.39 6.79
C MET A 1 -25.37 1.39 6.31
N THR A 2 -25.74 2.60 5.90
CA THR A 2 -24.83 3.63 5.32
C THR A 2 -23.84 4.27 6.30
N VAL A 3 -24.22 4.46 7.57
CA VAL A 3 -23.34 5.09 8.57
C VAL A 3 -22.13 4.21 8.94
N LEU A 4 -22.32 2.88 8.94
CA LEU A 4 -21.24 1.93 9.27
C LEU A 4 -20.18 1.84 8.17
N ILE A 5 -20.60 1.93 6.90
CA ILE A 5 -19.69 1.95 5.75
C ILE A 5 -18.88 3.26 5.75
N HIS A 6 -19.52 4.41 5.95
CA HIS A 6 -18.83 5.71 6.02
C HIS A 6 -17.83 5.79 7.18
N ARG A 7 -18.17 5.25 8.37
CA ARG A 7 -17.26 5.25 9.52
C ARG A 7 -16.05 4.35 9.28
N ARG A 8 -16.22 3.16 8.68
CA ARG A 8 -15.11 2.26 8.36
C ARG A 8 -14.15 2.89 7.35
N ASN A 9 -14.69 3.54 6.33
CA ASN A 9 -13.91 4.26 5.31
C ASN A 9 -13.05 5.38 5.94
N SER A 10 -13.63 6.16 6.85
CA SER A 10 -12.92 7.25 7.55
C SER A 10 -11.80 6.76 8.48
N ILE A 11 -11.95 5.60 9.11
CA ILE A 11 -10.89 5.02 9.96
C ILE A 11 -9.73 4.52 9.09
N ALA A 12 -10.02 3.86 7.98
CA ALA A 12 -9.00 3.40 7.03
C ALA A 12 -8.17 4.57 6.48
N GLU A 13 -8.83 5.67 6.08
CA GLU A 13 -8.18 6.91 5.61
C GLU A 13 -7.22 7.47 6.67
N CYS A 14 -7.65 7.52 7.94
CA CYS A 14 -6.82 8.02 9.04
C CYS A 14 -5.53 7.20 9.23
N PHE A 15 -5.65 5.87 9.20
CA PHE A 15 -4.47 5.00 9.27
C PHE A 15 -3.57 5.14 8.04
N ASN A 16 -4.14 5.26 6.84
CA ASN A 16 -3.36 5.48 5.62
C ASN A 16 -2.57 6.79 5.67
N GLU A 17 -3.20 7.90 6.07
CA GLU A 17 -2.53 9.20 6.22
C GLU A 17 -1.42 9.16 7.27
N ARG A 18 -1.65 8.48 8.41
CA ARG A 18 -0.62 8.32 9.44
C ARG A 18 0.55 7.46 8.98
N GLY A 19 0.26 6.38 8.25
CA GLY A 19 1.28 5.53 7.63
C GLY A 19 2.13 6.31 6.63
N LEU A 20 1.52 7.20 5.85
CA LEU A 20 2.23 8.07 4.90
C LEU A 20 3.14 9.08 5.62
N PHE A 21 2.69 9.65 6.75
CA PHE A 21 3.52 10.51 7.57
C PHE A 21 4.75 9.75 8.11
N ARG A 22 4.55 8.54 8.65
CA ARG A 22 5.64 7.69 9.16
C ARG A 22 6.60 7.20 8.09
N TYR A 23 6.10 6.90 6.89
CA TYR A 23 6.93 6.60 5.74
C TYR A 23 7.90 7.75 5.42
N LYS A 24 7.44 9.01 5.52
CA LYS A 24 8.29 10.19 5.30
C LYS A 24 9.34 10.40 6.41
N THR A 25 9.10 9.88 7.62
CA THR A 25 10.06 9.92 8.74
C THR A 25 11.01 8.71 8.76
N ILE A 26 10.91 7.80 7.78
CA ILE A 26 11.73 6.57 7.63
C ILE A 26 11.37 5.49 8.68
N ASP A 27 10.25 5.66 9.40
CA ASP A 27 9.74 4.68 10.36
C ASP A 27 8.95 3.58 9.62
N PHE A 28 9.67 2.74 8.88
CA PHE A 28 9.07 1.78 7.93
C PHE A 28 8.22 0.68 8.60
N ALA A 29 8.60 0.20 9.79
CA ALA A 29 7.84 -0.84 10.49
C ALA A 29 6.47 -0.31 10.94
N GLU A 30 6.45 0.89 11.50
CA GLU A 30 5.25 1.58 11.97
C GLU A 30 4.36 2.03 10.80
N ALA A 31 4.96 2.40 9.67
CA ALA A 31 4.23 2.68 8.44
C ALA A 31 3.51 1.42 7.90
N ILE A 32 4.19 0.27 7.89
CA ILE A 32 3.59 -1.02 7.49
C ILE A 32 2.41 -1.40 8.39
N ASP A 33 2.54 -1.24 9.71
CA ASP A 33 1.46 -1.51 10.67
C ASP A 33 0.24 -0.62 10.38
N ASP A 34 0.46 0.67 10.13
CA ASP A 34 -0.61 1.60 9.81
C ASP A 34 -1.30 1.28 8.48
N PHE A 35 -0.56 1.00 7.41
CA PHE A 35 -1.18 0.59 6.15
C PHE A 35 -1.90 -0.75 6.27
N SER A 36 -1.39 -1.67 7.08
CA SER A 36 -2.06 -2.96 7.31
C SER A 36 -3.38 -2.77 8.06
N LYS A 37 -3.43 -1.88 9.06
CA LYS A 37 -4.69 -1.49 9.71
C LYS A 37 -5.65 -0.82 8.74
N ALA A 38 -5.17 0.09 7.89
CA ALA A 38 -6.02 0.70 6.86
C ALA A 38 -6.70 -0.36 5.99
N ILE A 39 -5.94 -1.37 5.55
CA ILE A 39 -6.44 -2.53 4.78
C ILE A 39 -7.43 -3.39 5.58
N GLU A 40 -7.21 -3.59 6.88
CA GLU A 40 -8.16 -4.33 7.73
C GLU A 40 -9.52 -3.62 7.87
N TYR A 41 -9.53 -2.28 7.84
CA TYR A 41 -10.75 -1.48 7.91
C TYR A 41 -11.42 -1.30 6.55
N ASP A 42 -10.64 -1.21 5.48
CA ASP A 42 -11.09 -1.15 4.09
C ASP A 42 -10.15 -1.94 3.16
N ASP A 43 -10.57 -3.15 2.80
CA ASP A 43 -9.82 -4.05 1.92
C ASP A 43 -9.93 -3.68 0.43
N GLN A 44 -10.70 -2.64 0.10
CA GLN A 44 -10.80 -2.07 -1.24
C GLN A 44 -9.96 -0.79 -1.41
N MET A 45 -9.28 -0.33 -0.35
CA MET A 45 -8.44 0.86 -0.40
C MET A 45 -7.13 0.61 -1.17
N SER A 46 -7.18 0.76 -2.49
CA SER A 46 -6.04 0.55 -3.39
C SER A 46 -4.80 1.38 -2.99
N ALA A 47 -5.00 2.60 -2.49
CA ALA A 47 -3.94 3.47 -2.00
C ALA A 47 -3.16 2.88 -0.80
N ALA A 48 -3.83 2.18 0.12
CA ALA A 48 -3.17 1.57 1.28
C ALA A 48 -2.26 0.42 0.87
N TYR A 49 -2.70 -0.42 -0.08
CA TYR A 49 -1.86 -1.45 -0.69
C TYR A 49 -0.66 -0.83 -1.42
N TYR A 50 -0.88 0.18 -2.26
CA TYR A 50 0.20 0.87 -2.96
C TYR A 50 1.24 1.44 -1.98
N ASN A 51 0.79 2.15 -0.95
CA ASN A 51 1.69 2.75 0.02
C ASN A 51 2.48 1.70 0.82
N ARG A 52 1.84 0.59 1.24
CA ARG A 52 2.56 -0.53 1.87
C ARG A 52 3.58 -1.17 0.92
N GLY A 53 3.23 -1.31 -0.36
CA GLY A 53 4.12 -1.76 -1.41
C GLY A 53 5.35 -0.87 -1.57
N LEU A 54 5.18 0.46 -1.52
CA LEU A 54 6.30 1.41 -1.56
C LEU A 54 7.24 1.25 -0.36
N VAL A 55 6.71 1.05 0.85
CA VAL A 55 7.55 0.79 2.03
C VAL A 55 8.35 -0.49 1.85
N ASN A 56 7.68 -1.58 1.45
CA ASN A 56 8.34 -2.86 1.18
C ASN A 56 9.42 -2.74 0.09
N TYR A 57 9.15 -1.97 -0.97
CA TYR A 57 10.13 -1.70 -2.03
C TYR A 57 11.35 -0.95 -1.49
N ARG A 58 11.16 0.09 -0.68
CA ARG A 58 12.27 0.83 -0.05
C ARG A 58 13.10 -0.03 0.90
N MET A 59 12.48 -1.00 1.54
CA MET A 59 13.16 -2.00 2.36
C MET A 59 13.82 -3.13 1.54
N SER A 60 13.82 -3.04 0.20
CA SER A 60 14.30 -4.11 -0.72
C SER A 60 13.57 -5.45 -0.57
N LEU A 61 12.37 -5.45 0.04
CA LEU A 61 11.50 -6.61 0.17
C LEU A 61 10.65 -6.76 -1.09
N PHE A 62 11.29 -6.89 -2.24
CA PHE A 62 10.64 -6.80 -3.55
C PHE A 62 9.50 -7.80 -3.74
N GLN A 63 9.62 -9.02 -3.21
CA GLN A 63 8.54 -10.03 -3.29
C GLN A 63 7.26 -9.56 -2.57
N LYS A 64 7.39 -8.93 -1.40
CA LYS A 64 6.23 -8.39 -0.67
C LYS A 64 5.65 -7.18 -1.38
N ALA A 65 6.51 -6.32 -1.92
CA ALA A 65 6.10 -5.16 -2.70
C ALA A 65 5.29 -5.55 -3.95
N VAL A 66 5.68 -6.60 -4.67
CA VAL A 66 4.92 -7.13 -5.81
C VAL A 66 3.50 -7.50 -5.41
N VAL A 67 3.32 -8.29 -4.34
CA VAL A 67 2.00 -8.72 -3.89
C VAL A 67 1.09 -7.53 -3.57
N ASP A 68 1.63 -6.52 -2.90
CA ASP A 68 0.90 -5.29 -2.57
C ASP A 68 0.56 -4.46 -3.83
N PHE A 69 1.50 -4.29 -4.76
CA PHE A 69 1.25 -3.55 -6.00
C PHE A 69 0.29 -4.28 -6.94
N GLU A 70 0.35 -5.60 -7.04
CA GLU A 70 -0.63 -6.40 -7.79
C GLU A 70 -2.03 -6.19 -7.25
N LYS A 71 -2.19 -6.17 -5.92
CA LYS A 71 -3.49 -5.89 -5.30
C LYS A 71 -3.97 -4.47 -5.58
N ALA A 72 -3.08 -3.48 -5.52
CA ALA A 72 -3.41 -2.09 -5.86
C ALA A 72 -3.87 -1.94 -7.32
N VAL A 73 -3.15 -2.56 -8.27
CA VAL A 73 -3.52 -2.59 -9.70
C VAL A 73 -4.83 -3.33 -9.92
N PHE A 74 -5.08 -4.43 -9.20
CA PHE A 74 -6.34 -5.16 -9.31
C PHE A 74 -7.54 -4.31 -8.88
N LEU A 75 -7.38 -3.52 -7.81
CA LEU A 75 -8.43 -2.65 -7.28
C LEU A 75 -8.65 -1.38 -8.12
N ASP A 76 -7.59 -0.84 -8.74
CA ASP A 76 -7.66 0.30 -9.65
C ASP A 76 -6.79 0.07 -10.90
N VAL A 77 -7.39 -0.63 -11.86
CA VAL A 77 -6.71 -1.05 -13.10
C VAL A 77 -6.28 0.11 -13.98
N ASN A 78 -6.92 1.28 -13.85
CA ASN A 78 -6.64 2.44 -14.70
C ASN A 78 -5.56 3.35 -14.12
N ASN A 79 -5.11 3.07 -12.89
CA ASN A 79 -4.07 3.86 -12.24
C ASN A 79 -2.69 3.53 -12.81
N ARG A 80 -2.20 4.43 -13.67
CA ARG A 80 -0.89 4.28 -14.32
C ARG A 80 0.26 4.25 -13.31
N GLU A 81 0.15 4.96 -12.18
CA GLU A 81 1.20 4.96 -11.15
C GLU A 81 1.39 3.56 -10.57
N PHE A 82 0.29 2.86 -10.27
CA PHE A 82 0.35 1.51 -9.71
C PHE A 82 0.96 0.52 -10.69
N GLN A 83 0.61 0.62 -11.98
CA GLN A 83 1.19 -0.20 -13.03
C GLN A 83 2.71 0.05 -13.17
N LEU A 84 3.14 1.31 -13.12
CA LEU A 84 4.56 1.67 -13.18
C LEU A 84 5.32 1.09 -11.99
N ALA A 85 4.81 1.27 -10.77
CA ALA A 85 5.45 0.74 -9.57
C ALA A 85 5.57 -0.79 -9.58
N LEU A 86 4.53 -1.50 -10.05
CA LEU A 86 4.60 -2.96 -10.22
C LEU A 86 5.68 -3.37 -11.22
N ASN A 87 5.74 -2.71 -12.38
CA ASN A 87 6.73 -3.00 -13.42
C ASN A 87 8.16 -2.72 -12.95
N GLU A 88 8.38 -1.60 -12.26
CA GLU A 88 9.67 -1.26 -11.64
C GLU A 88 10.08 -2.29 -10.59
N THR A 89 9.13 -2.73 -9.76
CA THR A 89 9.38 -3.75 -8.75
C THR A 89 9.73 -5.10 -9.36
N HIS A 90 9.06 -5.51 -10.44
CA HIS A 90 9.42 -6.72 -11.17
C HIS A 90 10.83 -6.66 -11.77
N LYS A 91 11.25 -5.49 -12.25
CA LYS A 91 12.61 -5.29 -12.74
C LYS A 91 13.63 -5.42 -11.59
N ALA A 92 13.41 -4.71 -10.48
CA ALA A 92 14.28 -4.78 -9.30
C ALA A 92 14.36 -6.21 -8.72
N LEU A 93 13.25 -6.94 -8.67
CA LEU A 93 13.22 -8.33 -8.23
C LEU A 93 14.06 -9.26 -9.13
N LYS A 94 14.06 -9.04 -10.45
CA LYS A 94 14.89 -9.80 -11.38
C LYS A 94 16.37 -9.48 -11.23
N GLU A 95 16.71 -8.22 -10.97
CA GLU A 95 18.09 -7.74 -10.78
C GLU A 95 18.67 -8.14 -9.41
N SER A 96 17.81 -8.44 -8.43
CA SER A 96 18.22 -8.93 -7.11
C SER A 96 18.63 -10.41 -7.04
N LYS A 97 18.54 -11.13 -8.18
CA LYS A 97 18.92 -12.54 -8.32
C LYS A 97 20.28 -12.68 -8.99
#